data_AF-A0A967LDL6-F1
#
_entry.id   AF-A0A967LDL6-F1
#
_cell.length_a   1.000
_cell.length_b   1.000
_cell.length_c   1.000
_cell.angle_alpha   90.00
_cell.angle_beta   90.00
_cell.angle_gamma   90.00
#
_symmetry.space_group_name_H-M   'P 1'
#
loop_
_entity.id
_entity.type
_entity.pdbx_description
1 polymer ?
#
loop_
_entity_poly.entity_id
_entity_poly.type
_entity_poly.pdbx_seq_one_letter_code
_entity_poly.pdbx_strand_id
1 'polypeptide(L)' 'MPLNTTSSRITGPASQGGSQAMLYATGLTAEDMDKAQVGIASMWYEGNPCNMHLDGLAARVKEG' A
#
# COMPACT_ATOMS: atom_id res chain seq x y z
N MET A 1 19.11 -2.40 8.44
CA MET A 1 18.53 -2.81 7.14
C MET A 1 17.45 -1.81 6.79
N PRO A 2 17.27 -1.43 5.51
CA PRO A 2 16.17 -0.56 5.10
C PRO A 2 14.82 -1.22 5.44
N LEU A 3 13.81 -0.41 5.76
CA LEU A 3 12.48 -0.92 6.15
C LEU A 3 11.66 -1.43 4.95
N ASN A 4 11.95 -0.94 3.75
CA ASN A 4 11.26 -1.27 2.50
C ASN A 4 11.92 -2.43 1.72
N THR A 5 12.39 -3.47 2.41
CA THR A 5 13.16 -4.59 1.81
C THR A 5 12.49 -5.18 0.56
N THR A 6 11.16 -5.34 0.57
CA THR A 6 10.42 -5.88 -0.59
C THR A 6 10.10 -4.79 -1.61
N SER A 7 9.54 -3.65 -1.18
CA SER A 7 9.06 -2.59 -2.08
C SER A 7 10.19 -1.84 -2.77
N SER A 8 11.38 -1.76 -2.17
CA SER A 8 12.58 -1.20 -2.79
C SER A 8 12.92 -1.81 -4.15
N ARG A 9 12.49 -3.06 -4.41
CA ARG A 9 12.65 -3.70 -5.72
C ARG A 9 11.93 -2.94 -6.84
N ILE A 10 10.80 -2.29 -6.55
CA ILE A 10 9.98 -1.56 -7.53
C ILE A 10 10.04 -0.04 -7.35
N THR A 11 10.47 0.47 -6.19
CA THR A 11 10.61 1.90 -5.94
C THR A 11 12.02 2.44 -6.17
N GLY A 12 13.07 1.63 -5.99
CA GLY A 12 14.47 2.10 -6.02
C GLY A 12 15.14 2.15 -7.40
N PRO A 13 15.30 1.02 -8.12
CA PRO A 13 16.08 0.98 -9.36
C PRO A 13 15.49 1.83 -10.48
N ALA A 14 16.32 2.59 -11.19
CA ALA A 14 15.89 3.39 -12.35
C ALA A 14 15.27 2.55 -13.48
N SER A 15 15.64 1.26 -13.58
CA SER A 15 15.04 0.32 -14.53
C SER A 15 13.57 -0.01 -14.24
N GLN A 16 13.04 0.36 -13.06
CA GLN A 16 11.65 0.15 -12.64
C GLN A 16 10.78 1.40 -12.83
N GLY A 17 11.17 2.30 -13.74
CA GLY A 17 10.41 3.53 -14.03
C GLY A 17 8.93 3.29 -14.38
N GLY A 18 8.59 2.17 -15.02
CA GLY A 18 7.20 1.79 -15.26
C GLY A 18 6.41 1.50 -13.98
N SER A 19 7.01 0.76 -13.03
CA SER A 19 6.40 0.52 -11.72
C SER A 19 6.25 1.81 -10.92
N GLN A 20 7.29 2.65 -10.92
CA GLN A 20 7.26 3.95 -10.25
C GLN A 20 6.15 4.85 -10.82
N ALA A 21 5.99 4.90 -12.14
CA ALA A 21 4.91 5.67 -12.78
C ALA A 21 3.51 5.22 -12.34
N MET A 22 3.29 3.90 -12.21
CA MET A 22 2.02 3.38 -11.69
C MET A 22 1.79 3.75 -10.22
N LEU A 23 2.85 3.74 -9.39
CA LEU A 23 2.76 4.15 -7.99
C LEU A 23 2.52 5.67 -7.84
N TYR A 24 3.13 6.50 -8.69
CA TYR A 24 2.81 7.94 -8.73
C TYR A 24 1.34 8.17 -9.09
N ALA A 25 0.78 7.40 -10.03
CA ALA A 25 -0.62 7.52 -10.43
C ALA A 25 -1.62 7.18 -9.32
N THR A 26 -1.22 6.41 -8.28
CA THR A 26 -2.06 6.14 -7.11
C THR A 26 -1.95 7.22 -6.02
N GLY A 27 -1.12 8.24 -6.24
CA GLY A 27 -0.97 9.39 -5.34
C GLY A 27 0.28 9.35 -4.45
N LEU A 28 1.21 8.40 -4.64
CA LEU A 28 2.49 8.43 -3.92
C LEU A 28 3.36 9.58 -4.43
N THR A 29 4.19 10.13 -3.55
CA THR A 29 5.20 11.15 -3.86
C THR A 29 6.59 10.53 -3.93
N ALA A 30 7.60 11.31 -4.35
CA ALA A 30 8.98 10.85 -4.35
C ALA A 30 9.46 10.46 -2.94
N GLU A 31 9.00 11.19 -1.92
CA GLU A 31 9.31 10.93 -0.51
C GLU A 31 8.69 9.62 0.01
N ASP A 32 7.61 9.15 -0.60
CA ASP A 32 6.97 7.88 -0.23
C ASP A 32 7.70 6.65 -0.80
N MET A 33 8.52 6.82 -1.83
CA MET A 33 9.23 5.71 -2.49
C MET A 33 10.25 5.03 -1.57
N ASP A 34 10.74 5.74 -0.56
CA ASP A 34 11.69 5.23 0.44
C ASP A 34 11.00 4.65 1.68
N LYS A 35 9.68 4.79 1.81
CA LYS A 35 8.91 4.21 2.92
C LYS A 35 8.59 2.74 2.67
N ALA A 36 8.33 2.00 3.74
CA ALA A 36 7.81 0.65 3.63
C ALA A 36 6.36 0.68 3.11
N GLN A 37 6.09 -0.03 2.02
CA GLN A 37 4.72 -0.24 1.53
C GLN A 37 4.04 -1.36 2.32
N VAL A 38 2.89 -1.06 2.92
CA VAL A 38 2.09 -1.99 3.73
C VAL A 38 0.79 -2.32 3.01
N GLY A 39 0.60 -3.59 2.65
CA GLY A 39 -0.66 -4.06 2.08
C GLY A 39 -1.69 -4.31 3.17
N ILE A 40 -2.82 -3.59 3.14
CA ILE A 40 -3.95 -3.80 4.06
C ILE A 40 -4.99 -4.66 3.34
N ALA A 41 -5.05 -5.93 3.70
CA ALA A 41 -6.03 -6.87 3.15
C ALA A 41 -7.25 -6.98 4.08
N SER A 42 -8.40 -6.51 3.60
CA SER A 42 -9.68 -6.62 4.31
C SER A 42 -10.54 -7.73 3.71
N MET A 43 -11.14 -8.57 4.55
CA MET A 43 -12.11 -9.59 4.15
C MET A 43 -13.54 -9.03 4.20
N TRP A 44 -13.73 -7.78 3.79
CA TRP A 44 -15.02 -7.11 3.83
C TRP A 44 -15.97 -7.62 2.74
N TYR A 45 -17.21 -7.85 3.13
CA TYR A 45 -18.37 -7.95 2.25
C TYR A 45 -19.65 -7.72 3.08
N GLU A 46 -20.73 -7.26 2.44
CA GLU A 46 -21.95 -6.83 3.14
C GLU A 46 -22.89 -7.98 3.53
N GLY A 47 -22.72 -9.17 2.92
CA GLY A 47 -23.61 -10.31 3.09
C GLY A 47 -23.48 -11.07 4.42
N ASN A 48 -22.59 -10.66 5.33
CA ASN A 48 -22.41 -11.31 6.63
C ASN A 48 -22.01 -10.31 7.74
N PRO A 49 -22.68 -10.35 8.91
CA PRO A 49 -22.35 -9.48 10.05
C PRO A 49 -20.90 -9.62 10.54
N CYS A 50 -20.28 -10.80 10.40
CA CYS A 50 -18.89 -11.04 10.79
C CYS A 50 -17.89 -10.17 10.01
N ASN A 51 -18.24 -9.71 8.81
CA ASN A 51 -17.30 -9.06 7.88
C ASN A 51 -17.72 -7.66 7.42
N MET A 52 -19.00 -7.30 7.56
CA MET A 52 -19.54 -6.04 7.05
C MET A 52 -18.88 -4.77 7.62
N HIS A 53 -18.24 -4.86 8.78
CA HIS A 53 -17.59 -3.75 9.47
C HIS A 53 -16.09 -3.61 9.14
N LEU A 54 -15.52 -4.55 8.37
CA LEU A 54 -14.07 -4.59 8.13
C LEU A 54 -13.57 -3.52 7.13
N ASP A 55 -14.46 -2.91 6.33
CA ASP A 55 -14.07 -1.77 5.47
C ASP A 55 -13.69 -0.54 6.32
N GLY A 56 -14.53 -0.21 7.31
CA GLY A 56 -14.24 0.87 8.25
C GLY A 56 -12.97 0.62 9.07
N LEU A 57 -12.74 -0.62 9.50
CA LEU A 57 -11.48 -0.98 10.18
C LEU A 57 -10.26 -0.85 9.26
N ALA A 58 -10.35 -1.25 7.99
CA ALA A 58 -9.27 -1.10 7.03
C ALA A 58 -8.92 0.38 6.79
N ALA A 59 -9.93 1.26 6.71
CA ALA A 59 -9.72 2.70 6.63
C ALA A 59 -8.97 3.25 7.86
N ARG A 60 -9.33 2.81 9.08
CA ARG A 60 -8.61 3.18 10.31
C ARG A 60 -7.18 2.68 10.35
N VAL A 61 -6.92 1.45 9.88
CA VAL A 61 -5.56 0.91 9.80
C VAL A 61 -4.69 1.73 8.83
N LYS A 62 -5.27 2.29 7.76
CA LYS A 62 -4.55 3.18 6.83
C LYS A 62 -4.13 4.52 7.45
N GLU A 63 -4.84 5.00 8.47
CA GLU A 63 -4.53 6.25 9.18
C GLU A 63 -3.34 6.12 10.15
N GLY A 64 -3.07 4.90 10.65
CA GLY A 64 -2.00 4.60 11.61
C GLY A 64 -0.65 4.39 10.96
#